data_AF-A0AAV9TQ13-F1
#
_entry.id   AF-A0AAV9TQ13-F1
#
_cell.length_a   1.000
_cell.length_b   1.000
_cell.length_c   1.000
_cell.angle_alpha   90.00
_cell.angle_beta   90.00
_cell.angle_gamma   90.00
#
_symmetry.space_group_name_H-M   'P 1'
#
loop_
_entity.id
_entity.type
_entity.pdbx_description
1 polymer ?
#
loop_
_entity_poly.entity_id
_entity_poly.type
_entity_poly.pdbx_seq_one_letter_code
_entity_poly.pdbx_strand_id
1 'polypeptide(L)'
;MARSNLTKLSGAAARTLRASSQARLAIPRRSALLLLAPKPAVSVVPARKLFTTSSVAARGIMPDTDDPKVKETPKDEVKMNIVELTDAEYHELSDAHLETILTQLEELADAREGIDVEYSAGVLTVTFPDAGTYVINKQPPNKQIWLSSPISGPKRYDWVIVGDSQNDKEGTAAGAWVYARDGSTLDDLFLKELDIDLSIAPSTYGEDQS
;
A
#
# COMPACT_ATOMS: atom_id res chain seq x y z
N MET A 1 -30.30 76.78 5.40
CA MET A 1 -31.75 76.53 5.25
C MET A 1 -31.99 75.04 5.44
N ALA A 2 -32.83 74.70 6.41
CA ALA A 2 -33.15 73.35 6.87
C ALA A 2 -34.34 72.74 6.11
N ARG A 3 -34.34 71.40 5.96
CA ARG A 3 -35.49 70.45 6.04
C ARG A 3 -34.87 69.03 6.26
N SER A 4 -34.97 68.30 7.38
CA SER A 4 -36.11 67.55 7.99
C SER A 4 -36.83 66.63 6.99
N ASN A 5 -37.18 65.35 7.20
CA ASN A 5 -37.11 64.38 8.30
C ASN A 5 -37.73 63.02 7.81
N LEU A 6 -37.39 61.88 8.47
CA LEU A 6 -38.22 60.66 8.74
C LEU A 6 -38.73 59.80 7.51
N THR A 7 -38.93 58.47 7.48
CA THR A 7 -39.01 57.36 8.46
C THR A 7 -39.06 55.97 7.78
N LYS A 8 -38.41 54.98 8.43
CA LYS A 8 -38.70 53.55 8.70
C LYS A 8 -39.72 52.66 7.91
N LEU A 9 -39.26 51.40 7.76
CA LEU A 9 -39.90 50.07 7.99
C LEU A 9 -40.95 49.52 7.00
N SER A 10 -40.64 48.35 6.40
CA SER A 10 -41.29 47.05 6.69
C SER A 10 -41.19 46.11 5.48
N GLY A 11 -40.71 44.88 5.69
CA GLY A 11 -40.66 43.86 4.66
C GLY A 11 -40.41 42.48 5.26
N ALA A 12 -41.41 41.96 5.97
CA ALA A 12 -41.44 40.58 6.42
C ALA A 12 -41.90 39.67 5.27
N ALA A 13 -41.18 38.59 5.01
CA ALA A 13 -41.75 37.45 4.28
C ALA A 13 -41.11 36.15 4.81
N ALA A 14 -41.91 35.45 5.60
CA ALA A 14 -41.66 34.11 6.09
C ALA A 14 -41.35 33.14 4.95
N ARG A 15 -40.35 32.27 5.14
CA ARG A 15 -40.30 30.99 4.43
C ARG A 15 -40.24 29.86 5.44
N THR A 16 -41.24 29.02 5.26
CA THR A 16 -41.74 27.95 6.09
C THR A 16 -40.77 26.77 6.15
N LEU A 17 -40.66 26.20 7.35
CA LEU A 17 -40.08 24.89 7.60
C LEU A 17 -40.87 23.84 6.82
N ARG A 18 -40.21 23.06 5.97
CA ARG A 18 -40.82 21.85 5.39
C ARG A 18 -40.41 20.65 6.22
N ALA A 19 -41.42 20.11 6.90
CA ALA A 19 -41.35 18.94 7.74
C ALA A 19 -41.01 17.66 6.98
N SER A 20 -40.47 16.73 7.76
CA SER A 20 -40.23 15.32 7.56
C SER A 20 -41.27 14.57 6.74
N SER A 21 -40.80 13.59 5.96
CA SER A 21 -41.62 12.50 5.45
C SER A 21 -40.84 11.20 5.60
N GLN A 22 -41.11 10.49 6.70
CA GLN A 22 -40.74 9.09 6.83
C GLN A 22 -41.58 8.27 5.85
N ALA A 23 -40.92 7.52 4.97
CA ALA A 23 -41.55 6.45 4.22
C ALA A 23 -41.03 5.11 4.76
N ARG A 24 -41.84 4.45 5.60
CA ARG A 24 -41.71 3.02 5.95
C ARG A 24 -42.79 2.25 5.21
N LEU A 25 -42.42 1.39 4.27
CA LEU A 25 -43.16 0.19 3.80
C LEU A 25 -42.08 -0.75 3.20
N ALA A 26 -41.56 -1.78 3.87
CA ALA A 26 -42.14 -3.11 4.18
C ALA A 26 -42.06 -4.14 3.01
N ILE A 27 -41.14 -5.13 3.20
CA ILE A 27 -41.26 -6.59 2.89
C ILE A 27 -40.91 -7.04 1.43
N PRO A 28 -40.37 -8.27 1.15
CA PRO A 28 -40.00 -9.40 2.02
C PRO A 28 -38.55 -9.92 1.93
N ARG A 29 -38.16 -10.58 3.02
CA ARG A 29 -37.14 -11.63 3.13
C ARG A 29 -37.41 -12.76 2.14
N ARG A 30 -36.42 -13.14 1.33
CA ARG A 30 -36.45 -14.43 0.61
C ARG A 30 -35.97 -15.53 1.54
N SER A 31 -36.91 -16.36 1.97
CA SER A 31 -36.68 -17.57 2.74
C SER A 31 -35.93 -18.63 1.93
N ALA A 32 -35.06 -19.35 2.64
CA ALA A 32 -34.33 -20.52 2.19
C ALA A 32 -35.27 -21.66 1.77
N LEU A 33 -34.87 -22.42 0.75
CA LEU A 33 -35.37 -23.76 0.48
C LEU A 33 -34.17 -24.72 0.38
N LEU A 34 -33.98 -25.49 1.45
CA LEU A 34 -33.19 -26.71 1.47
C LEU A 34 -33.94 -27.78 0.68
N LEU A 35 -33.34 -28.31 -0.40
CA LEU A 35 -33.76 -29.59 -0.98
C LEU A 35 -32.69 -30.64 -0.71
N LEU A 36 -33.00 -31.50 0.25
CA LEU A 36 -32.37 -32.79 0.49
C LEU A 36 -33.19 -33.84 -0.29
N ALA A 37 -32.55 -34.61 -1.16
CA ALA A 37 -33.10 -35.86 -1.69
C ALA A 37 -31.99 -36.88 -2.01
N PRO A 38 -32.28 -38.20 -1.93
CA PRO A 38 -31.30 -39.23 -1.62
C PRO A 38 -30.69 -39.96 -2.84
N LYS A 39 -29.61 -40.67 -2.55
CA LYS A 39 -28.85 -41.61 -3.40
C LYS A 39 -29.73 -42.73 -3.99
N PRO A 40 -29.28 -43.36 -5.08
CA PRO A 40 -29.02 -44.80 -4.97
C PRO A 40 -27.62 -45.22 -5.41
N ALA A 41 -27.15 -46.28 -4.74
CA ALA A 41 -25.89 -46.97 -4.96
C ALA A 41 -25.95 -47.89 -6.19
N VAL A 42 -24.86 -47.99 -6.94
CA VAL A 42 -24.48 -49.23 -7.65
C VAL A 42 -22.97 -49.41 -7.52
N SER A 43 -22.59 -50.58 -7.01
CA SER A 43 -21.22 -51.04 -6.81
C SER A 43 -20.70 -51.73 -8.07
N VAL A 44 -19.45 -51.48 -8.49
CA VAL A 44 -18.69 -52.42 -9.34
C VAL A 44 -17.19 -52.34 -9.03
N VAL A 45 -16.71 -53.39 -8.33
CA VAL A 45 -15.41 -54.10 -8.41
C VAL A 45 -14.08 -53.37 -8.08
N PRO A 46 -13.28 -53.90 -7.12
CA PRO A 46 -11.86 -53.60 -7.01
C PRO A 46 -11.00 -54.64 -7.77
N ALA A 47 -10.19 -54.20 -8.72
CA ALA A 47 -9.10 -55.01 -9.28
C ALA A 47 -7.76 -54.53 -8.69
N ARG A 48 -7.04 -55.45 -8.05
CA ARG A 48 -5.73 -55.23 -7.46
C ARG A 48 -4.62 -55.39 -8.51
N LYS A 49 -3.67 -54.45 -8.46
CA LYS A 49 -2.19 -54.61 -8.44
C LYS A 49 -1.41 -54.99 -9.73
N LEU A 50 -0.39 -54.14 -9.97
CA LEU A 50 0.92 -54.34 -10.64
C LEU A 50 0.86 -54.23 -12.18
N PHE A 51 1.74 -53.51 -12.89
CA PHE A 51 3.19 -53.41 -12.78
C PHE A 51 3.74 -52.04 -13.21
N THR A 52 4.93 -51.74 -12.69
CA THR A 52 5.80 -50.62 -13.03
C THR A 52 6.33 -50.72 -14.47
N THR A 53 6.42 -49.59 -15.18
CA THR A 53 7.36 -49.41 -16.29
C THR A 53 7.92 -47.99 -16.19
N SER A 54 9.11 -47.88 -15.58
CA SER A 54 9.94 -46.69 -15.67
C SER A 54 10.22 -46.39 -17.16
N SER A 55 9.81 -45.24 -17.66
CA SER A 55 10.30 -44.75 -18.95
C SER A 55 11.75 -44.30 -18.76
N VAL A 56 12.68 -45.09 -19.28
CA VAL A 56 14.06 -44.66 -19.50
C VAL A 56 14.02 -43.67 -20.67
N ALA A 57 14.17 -42.38 -20.38
CA ALA A 57 14.39 -41.38 -21.42
C ALA A 57 15.77 -41.65 -22.06
N ALA A 58 15.74 -42.21 -23.27
CA ALA A 58 16.92 -42.46 -24.06
C ALA A 58 17.67 -41.14 -24.32
N ARG A 59 18.94 -41.08 -23.92
CA ARG A 59 19.89 -40.07 -24.40
C ARG A 59 20.13 -40.31 -25.89
N GLY A 60 19.38 -39.60 -26.72
CA GLY A 60 19.68 -39.42 -28.15
C GLY A 60 20.51 -38.15 -28.33
N ILE A 61 21.67 -38.29 -28.98
CA ILE A 61 22.47 -37.17 -29.50
C ILE A 61 21.79 -36.74 -30.80
N MET A 62 21.01 -35.66 -30.78
CA MET A 62 20.53 -35.02 -32.01
C MET A 62 21.36 -33.76 -32.27
N PRO A 63 21.91 -33.56 -33.49
CA PRO A 63 22.82 -32.46 -33.80
C PRO A 63 22.13 -31.13 -34.16
N ASP A 64 20.81 -31.01 -33.99
CA ASP A 64 20.09 -29.74 -34.10
C ASP A 64 19.22 -29.57 -32.85
N THR A 65 19.85 -29.17 -31.75
CA THR A 65 19.16 -28.77 -30.52
C THR A 65 18.64 -27.36 -30.74
N ASP A 66 17.35 -27.23 -31.08
CA ASP A 66 16.60 -26.00 -30.84
C ASP A 66 16.83 -25.57 -29.38
N ASP A 67 17.32 -24.34 -29.20
CA ASP A 67 17.57 -23.73 -27.90
C ASP A 67 16.35 -23.95 -26.99
N PRO A 68 16.53 -24.54 -25.79
CA PRO A 68 15.41 -24.66 -24.87
C PRO A 68 14.96 -23.25 -24.48
N LYS A 69 13.80 -22.84 -25.00
CA LYS A 69 13.02 -21.68 -24.56
C LYS A 69 13.08 -21.63 -23.04
N VAL A 70 13.81 -20.65 -22.51
CA VAL A 70 13.95 -20.37 -21.08
C VAL A 70 12.54 -20.39 -20.48
N LYS A 71 12.28 -21.41 -19.67
CA LYS A 71 11.14 -21.41 -18.76
C LYS A 71 11.32 -20.17 -17.89
N GLU A 72 10.45 -19.18 -18.08
CA GLU A 72 10.34 -18.04 -17.17
C GLU A 72 10.29 -18.59 -15.75
N THR A 73 11.34 -18.30 -14.99
CA THR A 73 11.47 -18.71 -13.61
C THR A 73 10.35 -18.05 -12.81
N PRO A 74 9.73 -18.76 -11.84
CA PRO A 74 8.93 -18.09 -10.82
C PRO A 74 9.86 -17.09 -10.14
N LYS A 75 9.47 -15.81 -10.14
CA LYS A 75 10.18 -14.73 -9.47
C LYS A 75 10.57 -15.19 -8.07
N ASP A 76 11.88 -15.18 -7.78
CA ASP A 76 12.42 -15.53 -6.48
C ASP A 76 11.63 -14.77 -5.40
N GLU A 77 10.91 -15.51 -4.57
CA GLU A 77 10.22 -14.99 -3.40
C GLU A 77 11.29 -14.47 -2.45
N VAL A 78 11.57 -13.17 -2.49
CA VAL A 78 12.45 -12.53 -1.52
C VAL A 78 11.75 -12.66 -0.17
N LYS A 79 12.18 -13.62 0.64
CA LYS A 79 11.83 -13.70 2.06
C LYS A 79 12.47 -12.52 2.77
N MET A 80 11.88 -11.35 2.62
CA MET A 80 12.11 -10.21 3.50
C MET A 80 11.51 -10.59 4.85
N ASN A 81 12.27 -10.44 5.94
CA ASN A 81 11.77 -10.62 7.30
C ASN A 81 10.83 -9.46 7.64
N ILE A 82 9.59 -9.53 7.16
CA ILE A 82 8.52 -8.58 7.51
C ILE A 82 8.27 -8.73 9.00
N VAL A 83 8.44 -7.63 9.73
CA VAL A 83 8.30 -7.63 11.18
C VAL A 83 6.87 -7.26 11.55
N GLU A 84 6.30 -7.98 12.51
CA GLU A 84 5.05 -7.56 13.15
C GLU A 84 5.35 -6.46 14.17
N LEU A 85 5.17 -5.20 13.78
CA LEU A 85 5.35 -4.05 14.68
C LEU A 85 4.19 -3.95 15.68
N THR A 86 4.40 -3.37 16.85
CA THR A 86 3.29 -2.85 17.65
C THR A 86 2.69 -1.59 17.00
N ASP A 87 1.49 -1.20 17.43
CA ASP A 87 0.84 0.02 16.92
C ASP A 87 1.69 1.27 17.23
N ALA A 88 2.22 1.36 18.45
CA ALA A 88 3.07 2.46 18.87
C ALA A 88 4.36 2.55 18.05
N GLU A 89 5.08 1.44 17.88
CA GLU A 89 6.31 1.41 17.05
C GLU A 89 6.03 1.77 15.59
N TYR A 90 4.91 1.29 15.03
CA TYR A 90 4.50 1.68 13.68
C TYR A 90 4.31 3.19 13.57
N HIS A 91 3.62 3.79 14.54
CA HIS A 91 3.37 5.23 14.54
C HIS A 91 4.69 6.01 14.58
N GLU A 92 5.57 5.70 15.53
CA GLU A 92 6.88 6.36 15.67
C GLU A 92 7.72 6.23 14.39
N LEU A 93 7.88 5.03 13.85
CA LEU A 93 8.71 4.77 12.67
C LEU A 93 8.13 5.39 11.40
N SER A 94 6.81 5.31 11.21
CA SER A 94 6.16 5.89 10.02
C SER A 94 6.11 7.41 10.07
N ASP A 95 5.88 8.01 11.25
CA ASP A 95 5.91 9.47 11.40
C ASP A 95 7.32 10.01 11.16
N ALA A 96 8.35 9.43 11.79
CA ALA A 96 9.73 9.85 11.59
C ALA A 96 10.19 9.72 10.13
N HIS A 97 9.81 8.63 9.46
CA HIS A 97 10.14 8.41 8.05
C HIS A 97 9.46 9.44 7.14
N LEU A 98 8.16 9.70 7.33
CA LEU A 98 7.44 10.69 6.54
C LEU A 98 7.89 12.13 6.82
N GLU A 99 8.26 12.45 8.06
CA GLU A 99 8.83 13.75 8.43
C GLU A 99 10.16 13.98 7.70
N THR A 100 11.03 12.96 7.66
CA THR A 100 12.29 13.05 6.92
C THR A 100 12.07 13.28 5.42
N ILE A 101 11.16 12.52 4.81
CA ILE A 101 10.79 12.69 3.40
C ILE A 101 10.20 14.08 3.16
N LEU A 102 9.33 14.55 4.05
CA LEU A 102 8.72 15.88 3.97
C LEU A 102 9.79 16.96 3.94
N THR A 103 10.75 16.95 4.88
CA THR A 103 11.83 17.93 4.91
C THR A 103 12.64 17.94 3.62
N GLN A 104 13.01 16.76 3.10
CA GLN A 104 13.76 16.68 1.83
C GLN A 104 12.93 17.21 0.64
N LEU A 105 11.63 16.94 0.61
CA LEU A 105 10.76 17.43 -0.46
C LEU A 105 10.51 18.94 -0.37
N GLU A 106 10.41 19.50 0.83
CA GLU A 106 10.33 20.95 1.04
C GLU A 106 11.61 21.65 0.58
N GLU A 107 12.80 21.11 0.92
CA GLU A 107 14.08 21.61 0.41
C GLU A 107 14.16 21.58 -1.12
N LEU A 108 13.60 20.54 -1.75
CA LEU A 108 13.52 20.44 -3.20
C LEU A 108 12.52 21.42 -3.80
N ALA A 109 11.41 21.70 -3.11
CA ALA A 109 10.44 22.71 -3.53
C ALA A 109 11.01 24.13 -3.47
N ASP A 110 11.89 24.41 -2.50
CA ASP A 110 12.64 25.67 -2.44
C ASP A 110 13.69 25.78 -3.56
N ALA A 111 14.30 24.66 -3.95
CA ALA A 111 15.30 24.62 -5.03
C ALA A 111 14.68 24.68 -6.44
N ARG A 112 13.44 24.20 -6.60
CA ARG A 112 12.77 24.06 -7.90
C ARG A 112 11.36 24.62 -7.85
N GLU A 113 11.14 25.68 -8.63
CA GLU A 113 9.82 26.29 -8.76
C GLU A 113 8.77 25.32 -9.34
N GLY A 114 7.59 25.31 -8.74
CA GLY A 114 6.42 24.57 -9.21
C GLY A 114 6.19 23.21 -8.56
N ILE A 115 7.02 22.80 -7.59
CA ILE A 115 6.72 21.68 -6.70
C ILE A 115 5.83 22.18 -5.56
N ASP A 116 4.77 21.44 -5.25
CA ASP A 116 3.87 21.70 -4.12
C ASP A 116 3.82 20.48 -3.20
N VAL A 117 4.05 20.68 -1.90
CA VAL A 117 4.13 19.63 -0.89
C VAL A 117 3.10 19.92 0.20
N GLU A 118 2.19 18.98 0.45
CA GLU A 118 1.15 19.10 1.48
C GLU A 118 1.14 17.84 2.36
N TYR A 119 1.27 18.00 3.68
CA TYR A 119 1.12 16.91 4.63
C TYR A 119 -0.03 17.15 5.60
N SER A 120 -0.98 16.22 5.63
CA SER A 120 -2.17 16.32 6.46
C SER A 120 -2.68 14.94 6.88
N ALA A 121 -2.91 14.76 8.18
CA ALA A 121 -3.53 13.56 8.77
C ALA A 121 -2.88 12.23 8.33
N GLY A 122 -1.55 12.19 8.19
CA GLY A 122 -0.81 11.00 7.76
C GLY A 122 -0.84 10.76 6.25
N VAL A 123 -1.28 11.75 5.46
CA VAL A 123 -1.24 11.75 4.00
C VAL A 123 -0.29 12.85 3.54
N LEU A 124 0.79 12.47 2.86
CA LEU A 124 1.73 13.37 2.20
C LEU A 124 1.41 13.38 0.70
N THR A 125 1.06 14.55 0.19
CA THR A 125 0.75 14.80 -1.22
C THR A 125 1.84 15.67 -1.81
N VAL A 126 2.38 15.27 -2.96
CA VAL A 126 3.47 15.99 -3.63
C VAL A 126 3.09 16.14 -5.09
N THR A 127 3.01 17.37 -5.57
CA THR A 127 2.70 17.66 -6.97
C THR A 127 3.96 18.15 -7.67
N PHE A 128 4.42 17.37 -8.64
CA PHE A 128 5.50 17.76 -9.54
C PHE A 128 4.92 18.24 -10.87
N PRO A 129 5.45 19.33 -11.45
CA PRO A 129 4.92 19.88 -12.70
C PRO A 129 5.12 18.92 -13.90
N ASP A 130 6.19 18.11 -13.87
CA ASP A 130 6.54 17.22 -14.98
C ASP A 130 6.02 15.79 -14.82
N ALA A 131 5.89 15.32 -13.57
CA ALA A 131 5.59 13.91 -13.28
C ALA A 131 4.15 13.70 -12.77
N GLY A 132 3.46 14.75 -12.31
CA GLY A 132 2.13 14.67 -11.73
C GLY A 132 2.14 14.58 -10.21
N THR A 133 1.02 14.10 -9.63
CA THR A 133 0.81 14.09 -8.18
C THR A 133 1.07 12.71 -7.58
N TYR A 134 1.97 12.68 -6.60
CA TYR A 134 2.29 11.54 -5.77
C TYR A 134 1.53 11.66 -4.45
N VAL A 135 1.01 10.53 -3.97
CA VAL A 135 0.32 10.47 -2.67
C VAL A 135 0.91 9.35 -1.85
N ILE A 136 1.49 9.69 -0.71
CA ILE A 136 2.00 8.75 0.29
C ILE A 136 1.05 8.80 1.48
N ASN A 137 0.56 7.65 1.94
CA ASN A 137 -0.45 7.56 2.99
C ASN A 137 -0.08 6.50 4.03
N LYS A 138 -0.19 6.86 5.30
CA LYS A 138 -0.11 5.92 6.42
C LYS A 138 -1.35 5.02 6.43
N GLN A 139 -1.12 3.72 6.63
CA GLN A 139 -2.17 2.73 6.85
C GLN A 139 -1.97 2.03 8.18
N PRO A 140 -2.34 2.68 9.32
CA PRO A 140 -2.20 2.10 10.65
C PRO A 140 -2.82 0.70 10.81
N PRO A 141 -4.04 0.42 10.28
CA PRO A 141 -4.63 -0.91 10.42
C PRO A 141 -3.79 -2.05 9.83
N ASN A 142 -2.99 -1.75 8.80
CA ASN A 142 -2.13 -2.73 8.13
C ASN A 142 -0.65 -2.58 8.52
N LYS A 143 -0.30 -1.54 9.30
CA LYS A 143 1.09 -1.16 9.62
C LYS A 143 1.95 -0.97 8.36
N GLN A 144 1.35 -0.37 7.34
CA GLN A 144 1.96 -0.16 6.03
C GLN A 144 2.02 1.31 5.67
N ILE A 145 2.88 1.64 4.72
CA ILE A 145 2.84 2.91 4.00
C ILE A 145 2.41 2.62 2.56
N TRP A 146 1.41 3.33 2.07
CA TRP A 146 0.93 3.19 0.70
C TRP A 146 1.40 4.38 -0.13
N LEU A 147 1.84 4.11 -1.35
CA LEU A 147 2.24 5.12 -2.33
C LEU A 147 1.33 5.00 -3.55
N SER A 148 0.87 6.12 -4.06
CA SER A 148 0.28 6.24 -5.39
C SER A 148 1.20 7.09 -6.25
N SER A 149 1.95 6.46 -7.14
CA SER A 149 2.74 7.15 -8.17
C SER A 149 1.91 7.27 -9.47
N PRO A 150 1.94 8.43 -10.16
CA PRO A 150 1.35 8.58 -11.48
C PRO A 150 2.07 7.74 -12.56
N ILE A 151 3.31 7.32 -12.31
CA ILE A 151 4.15 6.57 -13.26
C ILE A 151 4.05 5.06 -13.00
N SER A 152 4.32 4.62 -11.77
CA SER A 152 4.34 3.20 -11.41
C SER A 152 3.05 2.68 -10.75
N GLY A 153 2.11 3.56 -10.43
CA GLY A 153 0.83 3.21 -9.83
C GLY A 153 0.91 2.94 -8.33
N PRO A 154 -0.03 2.15 -7.77
CA PRO A 154 -0.11 1.92 -6.33
C PRO A 154 0.92 0.90 -5.84
N LYS A 155 1.67 1.26 -4.80
CA LYS A 155 2.65 0.43 -4.10
C LYS A 155 2.37 0.41 -2.60
N ARG A 156 2.82 -0.65 -1.93
CA ARG A 156 2.62 -0.85 -0.48
C ARG A 156 3.94 -1.27 0.12
N TYR A 157 4.37 -0.55 1.15
CA TYR A 157 5.63 -0.81 1.82
C TYR A 157 5.35 -1.41 3.19
N ASP A 158 6.12 -2.45 3.50
CA ASP A 158 6.14 -3.13 4.78
C ASP A 158 7.49 -2.83 5.46
N TRP A 159 7.48 -2.74 6.79
CA TRP A 159 8.72 -2.54 7.53
C TRP A 159 9.51 -3.85 7.64
N VAL A 160 10.78 -3.79 7.25
CA VAL A 160 11.71 -4.91 7.27
C VAL A 160 12.93 -4.49 8.08
N ILE A 161 13.36 -5.32 9.02
CA ILE A 161 14.62 -5.10 9.73
C ILE A 161 15.78 -5.55 8.83
N VAL A 162 16.69 -4.63 8.53
CA VAL A 162 17.92 -4.85 7.77
C VAL A 162 19.06 -5.05 8.77
N GLY A 163 19.18 -6.25 9.33
CA GLY A 163 20.20 -6.55 10.33
C GLY A 163 20.04 -7.91 11.01
N ASP A 164 20.36 -9.00 10.32
CA ASP A 164 20.45 -10.36 10.89
C ASP A 164 21.90 -10.77 11.19
N SER A 165 22.73 -9.83 11.64
CA SER A 165 24.02 -10.21 12.19
C SER A 165 23.84 -10.56 13.65
N GLN A 166 24.10 -11.83 13.98
CA GLN A 166 24.03 -12.51 15.28
C GLN A 166 24.84 -11.85 16.42
N ASN A 167 25.20 -10.55 16.32
CA ASN A 167 26.13 -9.88 17.20
C ASN A 167 25.77 -8.41 17.53
N ASP A 168 24.66 -7.87 17.04
CA ASP A 168 24.26 -6.50 17.34
C ASP A 168 23.29 -6.47 18.52
N LYS A 169 23.66 -5.68 19.53
CA LYS A 169 22.91 -5.49 20.77
C LYS A 169 21.48 -5.07 20.44
N GLU A 170 20.52 -5.68 21.14
CA GLU A 170 19.10 -5.30 21.14
C GLU A 170 18.98 -3.78 21.34
N GLY A 171 18.78 -3.02 20.26
CA GLY A 171 18.69 -1.56 20.32
C GLY A 171 19.12 -0.78 19.08
N THR A 172 19.79 -1.39 18.08
CA THR A 172 20.27 -0.66 16.88
C THR A 172 19.95 -1.38 15.57
N ALA A 173 18.82 -2.10 15.54
CA ALA A 173 18.35 -2.75 14.33
C ALA A 173 17.82 -1.68 13.34
N ALA A 174 18.61 -1.34 12.33
CA ALA A 174 18.16 -0.47 11.25
C ALA A 174 17.08 -1.20 10.46
N GLY A 175 15.92 -0.57 10.26
CA GLY A 175 14.88 -1.09 9.40
C GLY A 175 14.56 -0.13 8.26
N ALA A 176 13.92 -0.66 7.22
CA ALA A 176 13.55 0.07 6.03
C ALA A 176 12.14 -0.31 5.57
N TRP A 177 11.47 0.65 4.93
CA TRP A 177 10.18 0.44 4.27
C TRP A 177 10.42 -0.15 2.88
N VAL A 178 10.02 -1.41 2.69
CA VAL A 178 10.35 -2.21 1.50
C VAL A 178 9.09 -2.69 0.81
N TYR A 179 9.04 -2.61 -0.53
CA TYR A 179 7.95 -3.16 -1.30
C TYR A 179 8.14 -4.67 -1.50
N ALA A 180 7.24 -5.48 -0.94
CA ALA A 180 7.36 -6.94 -0.96
C ALA A 180 7.41 -7.60 -2.36
N ARG A 181 7.05 -6.89 -3.44
CA ARG A 181 7.03 -7.48 -4.79
C ARG A 181 8.35 -7.41 -5.54
N ASP A 182 9.07 -6.30 -5.41
CA ASP A 182 10.33 -6.04 -6.13
C ASP A 182 11.50 -5.79 -5.18
N GLY A 183 11.24 -5.62 -3.88
CA GLY A 183 12.23 -5.31 -2.86
C GLY A 183 12.76 -3.88 -2.90
N SER A 184 12.16 -2.99 -3.72
CA SER A 184 12.58 -1.60 -3.78
C SER A 184 12.14 -0.84 -2.54
N THR A 185 12.98 0.06 -2.06
CA THR A 185 12.62 1.05 -1.04
C THR A 185 11.87 2.23 -1.68
N LEU A 186 11.26 3.06 -0.84
CA LEU A 186 10.64 4.30 -1.31
C LEU A 186 11.70 5.21 -1.96
N ASP A 187 12.87 5.34 -1.35
CA ASP A 187 13.98 6.17 -1.85
C ASP A 187 14.44 5.75 -3.25
N ASP A 188 14.60 4.44 -3.50
CA ASP A 188 14.97 3.91 -4.82
C ASP A 188 13.94 4.24 -5.90
N LEU A 189 12.65 4.29 -5.53
CA LEU A 189 11.58 4.71 -6.44
C LEU A 189 11.69 6.21 -6.78
N PHE A 190 11.91 7.07 -5.79
CA PHE A 190 12.07 8.51 -6.01
C PHE A 190 13.31 8.82 -6.84
N LEU A 191 14.43 8.12 -6.58
CA LEU A 191 15.64 8.22 -7.37
C LEU A 191 15.38 7.82 -8.83
N LYS A 192 14.65 6.73 -9.06
CA LYS A 192 14.37 6.24 -10.40
C LYS A 192 13.37 7.10 -11.18
N GLU A 193 12.32 7.59 -10.53
CA GLU A 193 11.23 8.31 -11.20
C GLU A 193 11.51 9.81 -11.34
N LEU A 194 12.22 10.40 -10.38
CA LEU A 194 12.39 11.85 -10.27
C LEU A 194 13.86 12.29 -10.24
N ASP A 195 14.81 11.35 -10.24
CA ASP A 195 16.25 11.61 -10.07
C ASP A 195 16.55 12.35 -8.75
N ILE A 196 15.72 12.07 -7.73
CA ILE A 196 15.83 12.67 -6.39
C ILE A 196 16.42 11.63 -5.45
N ASP A 197 17.60 11.92 -4.91
CA ASP A 197 18.21 11.12 -3.86
C ASP A 197 17.58 11.46 -2.51
N LEU A 198 16.57 10.69 -2.12
CA LEU A 198 16.00 10.74 -0.79
C LEU A 198 16.76 9.82 0.16
N SER A 199 18.06 9.53 -0.02
CA SER A 199 18.77 8.59 0.83
C SER A 199 18.56 8.92 2.31
N ILE A 200 17.67 8.17 2.96
CA ILE A 200 17.50 8.25 4.40
C ILE A 200 18.65 7.41 4.90
N ALA A 201 19.73 8.07 5.32
CA ALA A 201 20.76 7.39 6.08
C ALA A 201 20.03 6.59 7.17
N PRO A 202 20.28 5.27 7.30
CA PRO A 202 19.59 4.45 8.29
C PRO A 202 19.80 5.17 9.62
N SER A 203 18.73 5.78 10.13
CA SER A 203 18.85 6.73 11.22
C SER A 203 19.48 5.95 12.37
N THR A 204 20.67 6.39 12.79
CA THR A 204 21.28 5.98 14.05
C THR A 204 20.32 6.43 15.15
N TYR A 205 19.33 5.61 15.43
CA TYR A 205 18.48 5.76 16.61
C TYR A 205 19.37 5.41 17.81
N GLY A 206 19.96 6.43 18.42
CA GLY A 206 20.66 6.30 19.70
C GLY A 206 21.97 7.06 19.80
N GLU A 207 21.97 8.38 19.57
CA GLU A 207 23.08 9.21 20.06
C GLU A 207 22.59 10.57 20.54
N ASP A 208 21.84 10.58 21.64
CA ASP A 208 21.87 11.74 22.55
C ASP A 208 21.41 11.34 23.97
N GLN A 209 22.35 11.24 24.92
CA GLN A 209 22.25 11.63 26.34
C GLN A 209 23.51 11.11 27.07
N SER A 210 24.47 12.01 27.34
CA SER A 210 25.49 11.86 28.40
C SER A 210 25.43 13.04 29.35
#